data_AF-F3AN60-F1
#
_entry.id   AF-F3AN60-F1
#
_cell.length_a   1.000
_cell.length_b   1.000
_cell.length_c   1.000
_cell.angle_alpha   90.00
_cell.angle_beta   90.00
_cell.angle_gamma   90.00
#
_symmetry.space_group_name_H-M   'P 1'
#
loop_
_entity.id
_entity.type
_entity.pdbx_description
1 polymer ?
#
loop_
_entity_poly.entity_id
_entity_poly.type
_entity_poly.pdbx_seq_one_letter_code
_entity_poly.pdbx_strand_id
1 'polypeptide(L)'
;MKKNRQILVLAALLFGFLCFPADKVLAASNVVEVPLTVKQNFEENSNEKGIDLTGTYEFRALDIGIPMPGDSDNDRHVFVLDGNNAEKMISLQFQHGGVYRYHFSGTCKPCSQLCSLHRSFKSLRSCLLRG
;
A
#
# COMPACT_ATOMS: atom_id res chain seq x y z
N MET A 1 -24.84 -54.76 -29.87
CA MET A 1 -23.53 -54.17 -29.48
C MET A 1 -23.57 -52.65 -29.20
N LYS A 2 -24.74 -52.00 -29.02
CA LYS A 2 -24.86 -50.53 -28.88
C LYS A 2 -24.62 -50.01 -27.45
N LYS A 3 -24.95 -50.81 -26.43
CA LYS A 3 -24.87 -50.47 -24.99
C LYS A 3 -23.43 -50.30 -24.50
N ASN A 4 -22.50 -51.12 -25.00
CA ASN A 4 -21.08 -51.09 -24.62
C ASN A 4 -20.37 -49.83 -25.13
N ARG A 5 -20.77 -49.27 -26.28
CA ARG A 5 -20.19 -48.02 -26.80
C ARG A 5 -20.56 -46.81 -25.94
N GLN A 6 -21.80 -46.76 -25.44
CA GLN A 6 -22.22 -45.69 -24.53
C GLN A 6 -21.47 -45.73 -23.19
N ILE A 7 -21.23 -46.93 -22.66
CA ILE A 7 -20.45 -47.10 -21.42
C ILE A 7 -19.01 -46.63 -21.62
N LEU A 8 -18.40 -46.94 -22.77
CA LEU A 8 -17.04 -46.48 -23.09
C LEU A 8 -16.95 -44.95 -23.25
N VAL A 9 -17.96 -44.33 -23.89
CA VAL A 9 -18.03 -42.87 -24.01
C VAL A 9 -18.21 -42.20 -22.66
N LEU A 10 -19.07 -42.75 -21.80
CA LEU A 10 -19.29 -42.24 -20.45
C LEU A 10 -18.04 -42.38 -19.58
N ALA A 11 -17.35 -43.51 -19.68
CA ALA A 11 -16.08 -43.75 -18.99
C ALA A 11 -14.98 -42.79 -19.46
N ALA A 12 -14.88 -42.53 -20.77
CA ALA A 12 -13.93 -41.57 -21.31
C ALA A 12 -14.22 -40.12 -20.86
N LEU A 13 -15.50 -39.74 -20.77
CA LEU A 13 -15.93 -38.43 -20.25
C LEU A 13 -15.59 -38.27 -18.75
N LEU A 14 -15.85 -39.30 -17.95
CA LEU A 14 -15.49 -39.32 -16.53
C LEU A 14 -13.98 -39.29 -16.32
N PHE A 15 -13.23 -40.03 -17.13
CA PHE A 15 -11.77 -40.05 -17.06
C PHE A 15 -11.18 -38.71 -17.49
N GLY A 16 -11.74 -38.08 -18.54
CA GLY A 16 -11.40 -36.71 -18.91
C GLY A 16 -11.65 -35.74 -17.77
N PHE A 17 -12.77 -35.87 -17.04
CA PHE A 17 -13.08 -35.04 -15.88
C PHE A 17 -12.09 -35.22 -14.73
N LEU A 18 -11.61 -36.45 -14.49
CA LEU A 18 -10.62 -36.79 -13.47
C LEU A 18 -9.18 -36.45 -13.87
N CYS A 19 -8.89 -36.38 -15.17
CA CYS A 19 -7.59 -36.02 -15.73
C CYS A 19 -7.39 -34.51 -15.89
N PHE A 20 -8.40 -33.67 -15.61
CA PHE A 20 -8.12 -32.25 -15.44
C PHE A 20 -7.33 -32.08 -14.15
N PRO A 21 -6.08 -31.61 -14.22
CA PRO A 21 -5.35 -31.30 -13.01
C PRO A 21 -6.16 -30.24 -12.28
N ALA A 22 -6.61 -30.57 -11.07
CA ALA A 22 -7.14 -29.60 -10.12
C ALA A 22 -5.98 -28.76 -9.57
N ASP A 23 -5.15 -28.24 -10.46
CA ASP A 23 -4.22 -27.16 -10.19
C ASP A 23 -5.10 -25.94 -9.93
N LYS A 24 -5.70 -25.92 -8.75
CA LYS A 24 -6.09 -24.68 -8.12
C LYS A 24 -4.77 -23.96 -7.90
N VAL A 25 -4.35 -23.21 -8.90
CA VAL A 25 -3.39 -22.13 -8.72
C VAL A 25 -4.13 -21.17 -7.81
N LEU A 26 -3.99 -21.40 -6.51
CA LEU A 26 -4.29 -20.39 -5.51
C LEU A 26 -3.40 -19.23 -5.93
N ALA A 27 -3.99 -18.21 -6.53
CA ALA A 27 -3.31 -16.96 -6.77
C ALA A 27 -2.84 -16.52 -5.38
N ALA A 28 -1.56 -16.78 -5.08
CA ALA A 28 -0.97 -16.37 -3.82
C ALA A 28 -1.22 -14.87 -3.74
N SER A 29 -1.99 -14.45 -2.74
CA SER A 29 -2.27 -13.05 -2.50
C SER A 29 -0.96 -12.42 -2.04
N ASN A 30 -0.11 -12.06 -2.99
CA ASN A 30 1.16 -11.42 -2.73
C ASN A 30 0.86 -9.98 -2.33
N VAL A 31 0.68 -9.77 -1.03
CA VAL A 31 0.61 -8.43 -0.46
C VAL A 31 2.04 -7.87 -0.43
N VAL A 32 2.23 -6.74 -1.11
CA VAL A 32 3.50 -6.02 -1.14
C VAL A 32 3.44 -4.89 -0.14
N GLU A 33 4.37 -4.89 0.82
CA GLU A 33 4.52 -3.83 1.79
C GLU A 33 5.43 -2.72 1.24
N VAL A 34 4.95 -1.48 1.28
CA VAL A 34 5.66 -0.29 0.81
C VAL A 34 5.78 0.71 1.97
N PRO A 35 6.99 0.94 2.50
CA PRO A 35 7.22 1.93 3.54
C PRO A 35 7.31 3.35 2.96
N LEU A 36 6.64 4.30 3.60
CA LEU A 36 6.73 5.73 3.36
C LEU A 36 7.27 6.41 4.61
N THR A 37 8.42 7.06 4.51
CA THR A 37 9.01 7.83 5.62
C THR A 37 8.66 9.30 5.48
N VAL A 38 8.06 9.86 6.52
CA VAL A 38 7.78 11.28 6.68
C VAL A 38 8.82 11.85 7.64
N LYS A 39 9.49 12.94 7.24
CA LYS A 39 10.49 13.63 8.04
C LYS A 39 10.05 15.06 8.31
N GLN A 40 10.18 15.51 9.55
CA GLN A 40 9.94 16.88 9.97
C GLN A 40 11.28 17.54 10.27
N ASN A 41 11.60 18.64 9.59
CA ASN A 41 12.81 19.41 9.86
C ASN A 41 12.44 20.90 9.92
N PHE A 42 12.93 21.59 10.94
CA PHE A 42 12.80 23.02 11.12
C PHE A 42 14.14 23.69 10.82
N GLU A 43 14.13 24.73 9.99
CA GLU A 43 15.29 25.62 9.83
C GLU A 43 15.49 26.37 11.15
N GLU A 44 16.51 25.95 11.90
CA GLU A 44 16.86 26.51 13.20
C GLU A 44 17.51 27.89 13.00
N ASN A 45 16.73 28.96 13.12
CA ASN A 45 17.23 30.35 13.05
C ASN A 45 17.13 31.12 14.37
N SER A 46 16.63 30.55 15.45
CA SER A 46 16.63 31.23 16.75
C SER A 46 16.92 30.29 17.90
N ASN A 47 17.87 30.70 18.73
CA ASN A 47 18.25 30.08 20.00
C ASN A 47 17.15 30.24 21.07
N GLU A 48 15.88 30.07 20.70
CA GLU A 48 14.74 30.20 21.62
C GLU A 48 14.40 28.85 22.22
N LYS A 49 14.92 28.60 23.42
CA LYS A 49 14.45 27.52 24.29
C LYS A 49 12.96 27.73 24.58
N GLY A 50 12.09 26.92 23.99
CA GLY A 50 10.66 26.87 24.34
C GLY A 50 9.67 26.87 23.17
N ILE A 51 10.13 26.82 21.90
CA ILE A 51 9.22 26.67 20.77
C ILE A 51 8.63 25.25 20.71
N ASP A 52 7.30 25.17 20.57
CA ASP A 52 6.58 23.91 20.36
C ASP A 52 6.85 23.43 18.93
N LEU A 53 7.74 22.45 18.78
CA LEU A 53 8.14 21.85 17.50
C LEU A 53 7.22 20.70 17.08
N THR A 54 5.95 20.76 17.45
CA THR A 54 4.95 19.76 17.09
C THR A 54 4.31 20.06 15.72
N GLY A 55 4.37 19.08 14.83
CA GLY A 55 3.62 19.05 13.57
C GLY A 55 2.50 18.01 13.61
N THR A 56 1.34 18.37 13.07
CA THR A 56 0.23 17.45 12.82
C THR A 56 0.11 17.23 11.32
N TYR A 57 0.05 15.97 10.91
CA TYR A 57 0.05 15.55 9.52
C TYR A 57 -1.18 14.72 9.20
N GLU A 58 -1.72 14.95 8.01
CA GLU A 58 -2.83 14.21 7.43
C GLU A 58 -2.37 13.58 6.11
N PHE A 59 -2.52 12.26 6.03
CA PHE A 59 -2.32 11.46 4.84
C PHE A 59 -3.66 10.89 4.39
N ARG A 60 -4.10 11.25 3.18
CA ARG A 60 -5.45 10.97 2.70
C ARG A 60 -5.44 10.26 1.34
N ALA A 61 -6.25 9.22 1.18
CA ALA A 61 -6.52 8.60 -0.11
C ALA A 61 -7.45 9.49 -0.96
N LEU A 62 -7.16 9.63 -2.25
CA LEU A 62 -7.99 10.42 -3.18
C LEU A 62 -9.03 9.58 -3.91
N ASP A 63 -8.89 8.25 -3.93
CA ASP A 63 -9.83 7.33 -4.54
C ASP A 63 -10.32 6.29 -3.53
N ILE A 64 -11.49 5.72 -3.79
CA ILE A 64 -12.14 4.72 -2.93
C ILE A 64 -11.43 3.37 -3.04
N GLY A 65 -11.26 2.68 -1.92
CA GLY A 65 -10.67 1.33 -1.89
C GLY A 65 -9.15 1.30 -2.08
N ILE A 66 -8.51 2.46 -2.01
CA ILE A 66 -7.05 2.56 -1.97
C ILE A 66 -6.53 2.05 -0.61
N PRO A 67 -5.43 1.27 -0.58
CA PRO A 67 -4.82 0.84 0.67
C PRO A 67 -4.42 1.99 1.58
N MET A 68 -4.75 1.85 2.86
CA MET A 68 -4.43 2.81 3.92
C MET A 68 -3.73 2.11 5.10
N PRO A 69 -2.97 2.84 5.92
CA PRO A 69 -2.41 2.32 7.16
C PRO A 69 -3.49 1.70 8.06
N GLY A 70 -3.15 0.67 8.84
CA GLY A 70 -4.14 -0.07 9.63
C GLY A 70 -4.85 0.76 10.71
N ASP A 71 -4.22 1.84 11.17
CA ASP A 71 -4.74 2.81 12.16
C ASP A 71 -5.42 4.03 11.50
N SER A 72 -5.82 3.91 10.23
CA SER A 72 -6.53 4.98 9.51
C SER A 72 -8.01 4.99 9.84
N ASP A 73 -8.58 6.20 9.84
CA ASP A 73 -10.02 6.44 9.81
C ASP A 73 -10.46 6.53 8.34
N ASN A 74 -10.93 5.41 7.79
CA ASN A 74 -11.36 5.30 6.39
C ASN A 74 -10.28 5.74 5.38
N ASP A 75 -10.50 6.85 4.68
CA ASP A 75 -9.61 7.42 3.68
C ASP A 75 -8.54 8.33 4.30
N ARG A 76 -8.48 8.48 5.62
CA ARG A 76 -7.65 9.47 6.30
C ARG A 76 -6.83 8.88 7.44
N HIS A 77 -5.54 9.18 7.44
CA HIS A 77 -4.60 8.82 8.50
C HIS A 77 -3.97 10.10 9.07
N VAL A 78 -4.14 10.33 10.37
CA VAL A 78 -3.62 11.52 11.07
C VAL A 78 -2.59 11.09 12.09
N PHE A 79 -1.44 11.74 12.08
CA PHE A 79 -0.37 11.48 13.05
C PHE A 79 0.37 12.76 13.41
N VAL A 80 1.08 12.71 14.55
CA VAL A 80 1.83 13.83 15.12
C VAL A 80 3.31 13.50 15.12
N LEU A 81 4.14 14.47 14.79
CA LEU A 81 5.59 14.43 14.98
C LEU A 81 6.00 15.51 15.97
N ASP A 82 6.69 15.10 17.02
CA ASP A 82 7.19 15.98 18.07
C ASP A 82 8.71 16.11 17.96
N GLY A 83 9.20 17.35 17.86
CA GLY A 83 10.62 17.68 17.83
C GLY A 83 11.21 17.90 16.44
N ASN A 84 12.42 18.47 16.41
CA ASN A 84 13.17 18.65 15.18
C ASN A 84 13.76 17.32 14.68
N ASN A 85 13.81 17.12 13.37
CA ASN A 85 14.26 15.88 12.72
C ASN A 85 13.45 14.63 13.12
N ALA A 86 12.22 14.82 13.59
CA ALA A 86 11.32 13.71 13.90
C ALA A 86 10.92 12.96 12.61
N GLU A 87 10.86 11.63 12.69
CA GLU A 87 10.51 10.78 11.56
C GLU A 87 9.40 9.80 11.91
N LYS A 88 8.47 9.58 10.97
CA LYS A 88 7.45 8.54 11.06
C LYS A 88 7.51 7.67 9.82
N MET A 89 7.55 6.36 10.02
CA MET A 89 7.33 5.39 8.95
C MET A 89 5.86 4.99 8.90
N ILE A 90 5.29 5.05 7.71
CA ILE A 90 3.93 4.62 7.38
C ILE A 90 4.06 3.40 6.47
N SER A 91 3.36 2.33 6.77
CA SER A 91 3.37 1.12 5.95
C SER A 91 2.08 1.00 5.14
N LEU A 92 2.22 0.79 3.83
CA LEU A 92 1.11 0.57 2.90
C LEU A 92 1.19 -0.84 2.32
N GLN A 93 0.06 -1.55 2.31
CA GLN A 93 -0.02 -2.92 1.81
C GLN A 93 -0.81 -2.96 0.50
N PHE A 94 -0.14 -3.28 -0.61
CA PHE A 94 -0.75 -3.35 -1.93
C PHE A 94 -0.94 -4.80 -2.36
N GLN A 95 -2.18 -5.14 -2.71
CA GLN A 95 -2.50 -6.47 -3.24
C GLN A 95 -2.45 -6.52 -4.77
N HIS A 96 -2.64 -5.37 -5.43
CA HIS A 96 -2.71 -5.26 -6.87
C HIS A 96 -1.77 -4.18 -7.39
N GLY A 97 -1.24 -4.37 -8.59
CA GLY A 97 -0.49 -3.33 -9.29
C GLY A 97 -1.43 -2.23 -9.78
N GLY A 98 -1.02 -0.98 -9.66
CA GLY A 98 -1.82 0.16 -10.08
C GLY A 98 -1.18 1.50 -9.74
N VAL A 99 -1.86 2.58 -10.12
CA VAL A 99 -1.49 3.94 -9.72
C VAL A 99 -2.46 4.38 -8.63
N TYR A 100 -1.91 4.65 -7.45
CA TYR A 100 -2.66 5.06 -6.27
C TYR A 100 -2.37 6.53 -5.96
N ARG A 101 -3.43 7.31 -5.73
CA ARG A 101 -3.32 8.75 -5.50
C ARG A 101 -3.62 9.09 -4.05
N TYR A 102 -2.72 9.85 -3.46
CA TYR A 102 -2.81 10.32 -2.09
C TYR A 102 -2.53 11.81 -2.01
N HIS A 103 -3.18 12.46 -1.07
CA HIS A 103 -2.91 13.83 -0.66
C HIS A 103 -2.21 13.82 0.71
N PHE A 104 -1.19 14.65 0.85
CA PHE A 104 -0.46 14.80 2.10
C PHE A 104 -0.43 16.27 2.49
N SER A 105 -0.92 16.57 3.68
CA SER A 105 -0.95 17.91 4.25
C SER A 105 -0.42 17.90 5.67
N GLY A 106 0.26 18.97 6.07
CA GLY A 106 0.77 19.13 7.43
C GLY A 106 0.61 20.55 7.90
N THR A 107 0.33 20.71 9.19
CA THR A 107 0.33 21.98 9.90
C THR A 107 1.26 21.87 11.08
N CYS A 108 2.14 22.84 11.26
CA CYS A 108 3.00 22.90 12.44
C CYS A 108 2.77 24.24 13.14
N LYS A 109 2.68 24.17 14.47
CA LYS A 109 2.38 25.34 15.32
C LYS A 109 3.39 26.50 15.18
N PRO A 110 4.70 26.26 14.96
CA PRO A 110 5.65 27.35 14.77
C PRO A 110 5.78 27.80 13.31
N CYS A 111 5.11 27.16 12.34
CA CYS A 111 5.38 27.41 10.92
C CYS A 111 4.14 27.85 10.14
N SER A 112 4.17 29.10 9.73
CA SER A 112 3.54 29.59 8.51
C SER A 112 4.30 29.18 7.23
N GLN A 113 5.13 28.11 7.26
CA GLN A 113 5.98 27.67 6.14
C GLN A 113 6.03 26.15 5.95
N LEU A 114 6.11 25.73 4.68
CA LEU A 114 5.89 24.37 4.17
C LEU A 114 6.75 23.28 4.82
N CYS A 115 6.11 22.22 5.34
CA CYS A 115 6.78 20.95 5.62
C CYS A 115 7.13 20.23 4.30
N SER A 116 8.36 19.74 4.18
CA SER A 116 8.83 19.01 2.99
C SER A 116 8.60 17.49 3.16
N LEU A 117 7.86 16.88 2.23
CA LEU A 117 7.76 15.42 2.14
C LEU A 117 8.96 14.90 1.35
N HIS A 118 9.95 14.32 2.03
CA HIS A 118 11.04 13.63 1.34
C HIS A 118 10.55 12.27 0.79
N ARG A 119 10.01 12.30 -0.44
CA ARG A 119 9.62 11.11 -1.20
C ARG A 119 10.85 10.27 -1.57
N SER A 120 11.15 9.23 -0.78
CA SER A 120 11.93 8.10 -1.31
C SER A 120 10.98 7.18 -2.09
N PHE A 121 10.54 7.61 -3.28
CA PHE A 121 9.92 6.69 -4.23
C PHE A 121 11.05 5.84 -4.82
N LYS A 122 11.29 4.65 -4.29
CA LYS A 122 11.84 3.58 -5.14
C LYS A 122 10.77 3.28 -6.18
N SER A 123 10.87 3.94 -7.33
CA SER A 123 10.13 3.64 -8.54
C SER A 123 10.19 2.14 -8.77
N LEU A 124 9.09 1.43 -8.48
CA LEU A 124 8.96 0.00 -8.71
C LEU A 124 8.65 -0.21 -10.21
N ARG A 125 9.58 0.20 -11.07
CA ARG A 125 9.57 -0.05 -12.53
C ARG A 125 10.02 -1.48 -12.89
N SER A 126 10.08 -2.39 -11.91
CA SER A 126 10.64 -3.73 -12.12
C SER A 126 9.82 -4.80 -11.40
N CYS A 127 8.60 -5.06 -11.88
CA CYS A 127 7.95 -6.37 -11.73
C CYS A 127 6.73 -6.46 -12.67
N LEU A 128 6.95 -6.31 -13.98
CA LEU A 128 5.96 -6.74 -14.98
C LEU A 128 6.57 -6.93 -16.39
N LEU A 129 7.82 -7.40 -16.44
CA LEU A 129 8.46 -7.92 -17.65
C LEU A 129 9.32 -9.13 -17.26
N ARG A 130 8.67 -10.18 -16.76
CA ARG A 130 9.15 -11.58 -16.81
C ARG A 130 7.96 -12.47 -16.47
N GLY A 131 7.41 -13.03 -17.53
CA GLY A 131 6.30 -13.96 -17.60
C GLY A 131 6.06 -14.21 -19.07
#